data_AF-A0A9D6QQ57-F1
#
_entry.id   AF-A0A9D6QQ57-F1
#
_cell.length_a   1.000
_cell.length_b   1.000
_cell.length_c   1.000
_cell.angle_alpha   90.00
_cell.angle_beta   90.00
_cell.angle_gamma   90.00
#
_symmetry.space_group_name_H-M   'P 1'
#
loop_
_entity.id
_entity.type
_entity.pdbx_description
1 polymer ?
#
loop_
_entity_poly.entity_id
_entity_poly.type
_entity_poly.pdbx_seq_one_letter_code
_entity_poly.pdbx_strand_id
1 'polypeptide(L)'
;MRILFALLVFVPSVALAGQGKELDAASTEALDKTKKLLADPKEREKAVAADARATDADQNARQAAGGSEANTQKLYELSAEVMDTITRESGGDPEKMQSLIADALKNPEAFAAKFTPDQKARLKAIAEKAAPPPGAKP
;
A
#
# COMPACT_ATOMS: atom_id res chain seq x y z
N MET A 1 12.24 -11.52 -55.89
CA MET A 1 11.37 -12.61 -55.41
C MET A 1 12.05 -13.21 -54.18
N ARG A 2 11.63 -12.83 -52.97
CA ARG A 2 12.20 -13.34 -51.71
C ARG A 2 11.26 -14.37 -51.12
N ILE A 3 11.85 -15.50 -50.78
CA ILE A 3 11.22 -16.78 -50.52
C ILE A 3 10.52 -16.79 -49.15
N LEU A 4 9.32 -17.37 -49.16
CA LEU A 4 8.52 -17.78 -48.02
C LEU A 4 9.35 -18.65 -47.06
N PHE A 5 9.41 -18.29 -45.78
CA PHE A 5 9.76 -19.24 -44.71
C PHE A 5 8.72 -19.15 -43.61
N ALA A 6 7.83 -20.12 -43.61
CA ALA A 6 6.96 -20.44 -42.50
C ALA A 6 7.80 -21.02 -41.36
N LEU A 7 7.65 -20.47 -40.15
CA LEU A 7 7.94 -21.20 -38.93
C LEU A 7 6.84 -20.90 -37.92
N LEU A 8 5.80 -21.71 -37.99
CA LEU A 8 4.68 -21.76 -37.07
C LEU A 8 5.17 -22.47 -35.80
N VAL A 9 5.59 -21.69 -34.80
CA VAL A 9 5.94 -22.22 -33.48
C VAL A 9 4.66 -22.34 -32.66
N PHE A 10 4.16 -23.56 -32.55
CA PHE A 10 3.09 -23.95 -31.64
C PHE A 10 3.71 -24.08 -30.24
N VAL A 11 3.51 -23.08 -29.38
CA VAL A 11 3.91 -23.16 -27.96
C VAL A 11 2.74 -23.76 -27.19
N PRO A 12 2.88 -24.93 -26.54
CA PRO A 12 1.83 -25.46 -25.69
C PRO A 12 1.74 -24.58 -24.44
N SER A 13 0.58 -23.94 -24.25
CA SER A 13 0.23 -23.25 -23.01
C SER A 13 0.08 -24.27 -21.89
N VAL A 14 1.17 -24.53 -21.17
CA VAL A 14 1.09 -25.16 -19.85
C VAL A 14 0.54 -24.11 -18.92
N ALA A 15 -0.78 -24.13 -18.71
CA ALA A 15 -1.44 -23.39 -17.66
C ALA A 15 -0.98 -23.96 -16.31
N LEU A 16 0.07 -23.38 -15.74
CA LEU A 16 0.42 -23.59 -14.34
C LEU A 16 -0.51 -22.73 -13.48
N ALA A 17 -1.65 -23.31 -13.11
CA ALA A 17 -2.46 -22.82 -12.02
C ALA A 17 -1.70 -23.08 -10.71
N GLY A 18 -1.41 -22.01 -9.95
CA GLY A 18 -1.02 -22.13 -8.53
C GLY A 18 0.44 -21.85 -8.17
N GLN A 19 0.96 -20.67 -8.50
CA GLN A 19 1.98 -19.97 -7.70
C GLN A 19 1.65 -18.48 -7.77
N GLY A 20 1.65 -17.77 -6.63
CA GLY A 20 1.41 -16.33 -6.62
C GLY A 20 2.32 -15.68 -7.66
N LYS A 21 1.73 -14.98 -8.64
CA LYS A 21 2.47 -14.38 -9.73
C LYS A 21 3.50 -13.44 -9.11
N GLU A 22 4.78 -13.78 -9.20
CA GLU A 22 5.83 -12.88 -8.75
C GLU A 22 5.60 -11.52 -9.40
N LEU A 23 5.77 -10.45 -8.61
CA LEU A 23 5.64 -9.10 -9.13
C LEU A 23 6.66 -8.93 -10.26
N ASP A 24 6.25 -8.28 -11.35
CA ASP A 24 7.22 -7.90 -12.36
C ASP A 24 8.20 -6.86 -11.78
N ALA A 25 9.31 -6.67 -12.49
CA ALA A 25 10.39 -5.82 -12.02
C ALA A 25 9.94 -4.36 -11.84
N ALA A 26 9.04 -3.87 -12.70
CA ALA A 26 8.55 -2.50 -12.61
C ALA A 26 7.63 -2.31 -11.40
N SER A 27 6.71 -3.25 -11.15
CA SER A 27 5.89 -3.23 -9.94
C SER A 27 6.72 -3.35 -8.65
N THR A 28 7.77 -4.17 -8.66
CA THR A 28 8.68 -4.30 -7.52
C THR A 28 9.44 -3.00 -7.25
N GLU A 29 10.01 -2.38 -8.29
CA GLU A 29 10.72 -1.12 -8.17
C GLU A 29 9.78 0.02 -7.71
N ALA A 30 8.57 0.07 -8.26
CA ALA A 30 7.56 1.06 -7.85
C ALA A 30 7.18 0.88 -6.38
N LEU A 31 6.93 -0.36 -5.93
CA LEU A 31 6.63 -0.66 -4.54
C LEU A 31 7.76 -0.22 -3.61
N ASP A 32 9.00 -0.52 -3.95
CA ASP A 32 10.16 -0.13 -3.12
C ASP A 32 10.31 1.39 -3.02
N LYS A 33 10.12 2.11 -4.14
CA LYS A 33 10.12 3.58 -4.15
C LYS A 33 8.98 4.14 -3.29
N THR A 34 7.78 3.60 -3.41
CA THR A 34 6.62 4.02 -2.62
C THR A 34 6.87 3.79 -1.13
N LYS A 35 7.38 2.60 -0.75
CA LYS A 35 7.71 2.29 0.64
C LYS A 35 8.76 3.24 1.21
N LYS A 36 9.80 3.52 0.44
CA LYS A 36 10.84 4.48 0.83
C LYS A 36 10.28 5.89 1.01
N LEU A 37 9.46 6.36 0.07
CA LEU A 37 8.83 7.67 0.13
C LEU A 37 7.95 7.80 1.38
N LEU A 38 7.12 6.80 1.68
CA LEU A 38 6.26 6.83 2.86
C LEU A 38 7.07 6.85 4.16
N ALA A 39 8.11 6.02 4.25
CA ALA A 39 8.93 5.85 5.45
C ALA A 39 9.92 7.01 5.70
N ASP A 40 10.35 7.76 4.68
CA ASP A 40 11.26 8.90 4.83
C ASP A 40 10.49 10.22 4.96
N PRO A 41 10.53 10.90 6.13
CA PRO A 41 9.83 12.16 6.32
C PRO A 41 10.18 13.24 5.31
N LYS A 42 11.44 13.35 4.90
CA LYS A 42 11.89 14.41 4.00
C LYS A 42 11.40 14.19 2.58
N GLU A 43 11.44 12.95 2.11
CA GLU A 43 10.90 12.61 0.79
C GLU A 43 9.38 12.75 0.75
N ARG A 44 8.70 12.35 1.83
CA ARG A 44 7.26 12.57 2.00
C ARG A 44 6.89 14.05 1.98
N GLU A 45 7.59 14.89 2.73
CA GLU A 45 7.34 16.34 2.78
C GLU A 45 7.50 17.00 1.41
N LYS A 46 8.51 16.59 0.62
CA LYS A 46 8.66 17.05 -0.77
C LYS A 46 7.48 16.64 -1.64
N ALA A 47 7.02 15.39 -1.53
CA ALA A 47 5.86 14.90 -2.28
C ALA A 47 4.57 15.65 -1.90
N VAL A 48 4.37 15.88 -0.60
CA VAL A 48 3.27 16.67 -0.05
C VAL A 48 3.27 18.10 -0.58
N ALA A 49 4.43 18.76 -0.59
CA ALA A 49 4.56 20.12 -1.09
C ALA A 49 4.33 20.25 -2.61
N ALA A 50 4.46 19.15 -3.36
CA ALA A 50 4.33 19.14 -4.82
C ALA A 50 2.91 18.82 -5.32
N ASP A 51 2.03 18.25 -4.48
CA ASP A 51 0.71 17.77 -4.89
C ASP A 51 -0.36 18.06 -3.82
N ALA A 52 -1.44 18.75 -4.22
CA ALA A 52 -2.54 19.11 -3.32
C ALA A 52 -3.26 17.89 -2.72
N ARG A 53 -3.40 16.80 -3.48
CA ARG A 53 -4.00 15.56 -2.98
C ARG A 53 -3.08 14.88 -1.98
N ALA A 54 -1.76 14.97 -2.17
CA ALA A 54 -0.79 14.49 -1.19
C ALA A 54 -0.85 15.33 0.10
N THR A 55 -1.09 16.63 0.00
CA THR A 55 -1.35 17.50 1.16
C THR A 55 -2.60 17.06 1.93
N ASP A 56 -3.72 16.84 1.24
CA ASP A 56 -4.96 16.40 1.90
C ASP A 56 -4.78 15.02 2.57
N ALA A 57 -4.09 14.10 1.89
CA ALA A 57 -3.78 12.78 2.45
C ALA A 57 -2.87 12.86 3.70
N ASP A 58 -1.85 13.72 3.69
CA ASP A 58 -0.96 13.93 4.85
C ASP A 58 -1.69 14.57 6.03
N GLN A 59 -2.59 15.52 5.78
CA GLN A 59 -3.44 16.09 6.83
C GLN A 59 -4.35 15.02 7.47
N ASN A 60 -4.98 14.18 6.65
CA ASN A 60 -5.80 13.08 7.15
C ASN A 60 -4.98 12.07 7.98
N ALA A 61 -3.76 11.73 7.53
CA ALA A 61 -2.87 10.84 8.26
C ALA A 61 -2.45 11.45 9.62
N ARG A 62 -2.12 12.74 9.66
CA ARG A 62 -1.79 13.45 10.90
C ARG A 62 -2.97 13.47 11.87
N GLN A 63 -4.17 13.75 11.38
CA GLN A 63 -5.38 13.73 12.19
C GLN A 63 -5.66 12.33 12.75
N ALA A 64 -5.56 11.29 11.93
CA ALA A 64 -5.70 9.90 12.35
C ALA A 64 -4.66 9.47 13.40
N ALA A 65 -3.49 10.11 13.39
CA ALA A 65 -2.43 9.90 14.38
C ALA A 65 -2.54 10.82 15.62
N GLY A 66 -3.64 11.56 15.77
CA GLY A 66 -3.89 12.49 16.88
C GLY A 66 -3.05 13.76 16.84
N GLY A 67 -2.55 14.15 15.67
CA GLY A 67 -1.70 15.33 15.48
C GLY A 67 -0.24 15.15 15.91
N SER A 68 0.14 13.99 16.43
CA SER A 68 1.53 13.72 16.87
C SER A 68 2.40 13.35 15.67
N GLU A 69 3.53 14.05 15.49
CA GLU A 69 4.52 13.71 14.45
C GLU A 69 5.09 12.31 14.62
N ALA A 70 5.38 11.90 15.86
CA ALA A 70 5.90 10.57 16.15
C ALA A 70 4.89 9.45 15.84
N ASN A 71 3.60 9.66 16.10
CA ASN A 71 2.56 8.70 15.73
C ASN A 71 2.29 8.73 14.22
N THR A 72 2.35 9.90 13.60
CA THR A 72 2.20 10.07 12.15
C THR A 72 3.27 9.28 11.41
N GLN A 73 4.52 9.39 11.86
CA GLN A 73 5.62 8.61 11.29
C GLN A 73 5.41 7.10 11.41
N LYS A 74 4.98 6.62 12.60
CA LYS A 74 4.66 5.19 12.80
C LYS A 74 3.50 4.72 11.92
N LEU A 75 2.51 5.58 11.69
CA LEU A 75 1.40 5.28 10.80
C LEU A 75 1.87 5.15 9.35
N TYR A 76 2.79 6.01 8.89
CA TYR A 76 3.40 5.91 7.57
C TYR A 76 4.25 4.65 7.39
N GLU A 77 5.05 4.29 8.39
CA GLU A 77 5.82 3.04 8.39
C GLU A 77 4.91 1.82 8.29
N LEU A 78 3.83 1.78 9.08
CA LEU A 78 2.84 0.72 8.98
C LEU A 78 2.17 0.70 7.60
N SER A 79 1.83 1.87 7.05
CA SER A 79 1.23 1.98 5.71
C SER A 79 2.17 1.46 4.62
N ALA A 80 3.48 1.72 4.73
CA ALA A 80 4.48 1.20 3.81
C ALA A 80 4.52 -0.34 3.83
N GLU A 81 4.40 -0.96 5.00
CA GLU A 81 4.32 -2.42 5.11
C GLU A 81 3.02 -2.98 4.53
N VAL A 82 1.90 -2.29 4.73
CA VAL A 82 0.60 -2.69 4.18
C VAL A 82 0.59 -2.61 2.65
N MET A 83 1.34 -1.68 2.04
CA MET A 83 1.46 -1.62 0.58
C MET A 83 2.08 -2.89 -0.01
N ASP A 84 2.97 -3.56 0.71
CA ASP A 84 3.50 -4.85 0.26
C ASP A 84 2.37 -5.89 0.13
N THR A 85 1.43 -5.91 1.07
CA THR A 85 0.24 -6.79 1.01
C THR A 85 -0.66 -6.43 -0.17
N ILE A 86 -1.01 -5.15 -0.33
CA ILE A 86 -1.92 -4.71 -1.40
C ILE A 86 -1.31 -5.00 -2.78
N THR A 87 -0.03 -4.66 -2.99
CA THR A 87 0.63 -4.86 -4.28
C THR A 87 0.80 -6.34 -4.61
N ARG A 88 1.14 -7.19 -3.64
CA ARG A 88 1.25 -8.64 -3.87
C ARG A 88 -0.09 -9.29 -4.16
N GLU A 89 -1.15 -8.92 -3.43
CA GLU A 89 -2.50 -9.46 -3.66
C GLU A 89 -3.08 -9.01 -5.01
N SER A 90 -2.77 -7.79 -5.46
CA SER A 90 -3.15 -7.31 -6.78
C SER A 90 -2.30 -7.90 -7.91
N GLY A 91 -1.12 -8.44 -7.58
CA GLY A 91 -0.11 -8.81 -8.56
C GLY A 91 0.45 -7.61 -9.32
N GLY A 92 0.53 -6.44 -8.68
CA GLY A 92 1.00 -5.19 -9.28
C GLY A 92 -0.02 -4.46 -10.14
N ASP A 93 -1.23 -5.00 -10.31
CA ASP A 93 -2.30 -4.43 -11.14
C ASP A 93 -2.95 -3.20 -10.46
N PRO A 94 -2.89 -1.99 -11.05
CA PRO A 94 -3.40 -0.77 -10.42
C PRO A 94 -4.91 -0.78 -10.18
N GLU A 95 -5.70 -1.35 -11.08
CA GLU A 95 -7.17 -1.41 -10.95
C GLU A 95 -7.55 -2.32 -9.78
N LYS A 96 -6.87 -3.46 -9.65
CA LYS A 96 -7.05 -4.36 -8.50
C LYS A 96 -6.56 -3.74 -7.20
N MET A 97 -5.44 -3.00 -7.20
CA MET A 97 -5.00 -2.25 -6.01
C MET A 97 -6.09 -1.27 -5.55
N GLN A 98 -6.68 -0.53 -6.50
CA GLN A 98 -7.75 0.41 -6.19
C GLN A 98 -9.00 -0.31 -5.66
N SER A 99 -9.36 -1.48 -6.22
CA SER A 99 -10.46 -2.31 -5.71
C SER A 99 -10.19 -2.79 -4.28
N LEU A 100 -8.98 -3.28 -4.00
CA LEU A 100 -8.60 -3.75 -2.66
C LEU A 100 -8.68 -2.61 -1.63
N ILE A 101 -8.24 -1.40 -2.00
CA ILE A 101 -8.37 -0.21 -1.13
C ILE A 101 -9.84 0.14 -0.94
N ALA A 102 -10.66 0.14 -1.99
CA ALA A 102 -12.09 0.44 -1.90
C ALA A 102 -12.83 -0.57 -1.01
N ASP A 103 -12.46 -1.85 -1.07
CA ASP A 103 -13.05 -2.89 -0.22
C ASP A 103 -12.55 -2.77 1.23
N ALA A 104 -11.29 -2.39 1.43
CA ALA A 104 -10.77 -2.09 2.76
C ALA A 104 -11.51 -0.92 3.43
N LEU A 105 -11.90 0.11 2.66
CA LEU A 105 -12.70 1.23 3.17
C LEU A 105 -14.13 0.80 3.54
N LYS A 106 -14.71 -0.17 2.84
CA LYS A 106 -16.04 -0.72 3.16
C LYS A 106 -16.02 -1.68 4.34
N ASN A 107 -14.93 -2.42 4.51
CA ASN A 107 -14.77 -3.41 5.57
C ASN A 107 -13.35 -3.36 6.17
N PRO A 108 -13.07 -2.37 7.03
CA PRO A 108 -11.74 -2.19 7.62
C PRO A 108 -11.35 -3.34 8.55
N GLU A 109 -12.32 -4.04 9.16
CA GLU A 109 -12.08 -5.19 10.01
C GLU A 109 -11.55 -6.39 9.21
N ALA A 110 -12.18 -6.70 8.08
CA ALA A 110 -11.72 -7.75 7.17
C ALA A 110 -10.34 -7.42 6.58
N PHE A 111 -10.07 -6.15 6.31
CA PHE A 111 -8.74 -5.73 5.87
C PHE A 111 -7.70 -5.87 6.98
N ALA A 112 -7.99 -5.37 8.18
CA ALA A 112 -7.12 -5.51 9.34
C ALA A 112 -6.88 -6.98 9.71
N ALA A 113 -7.79 -7.89 9.39
CA ALA A 113 -7.60 -9.33 9.60
C ALA A 113 -6.36 -9.88 8.87
N LYS A 114 -5.99 -9.29 7.72
CA LYS A 114 -4.81 -9.64 6.91
C LYS A 114 -3.48 -9.26 7.57
N PHE A 115 -3.50 -8.38 8.57
CA PHE A 115 -2.29 -7.87 9.20
C PHE A 115 -1.66 -8.93 10.10
N THR A 116 -0.33 -8.89 10.19
CA THR A 116 0.42 -9.72 11.14
C THR A 116 0.07 -9.33 12.60
N PRO A 117 0.32 -10.19 13.58
CA PRO A 117 0.13 -9.84 14.99
C PRO A 117 0.88 -8.57 15.41
N ASP A 118 2.10 -8.37 14.89
CA ASP A 118 2.90 -7.17 15.16
C ASP A 118 2.26 -5.90 14.58
N GLN A 119 1.81 -5.96 13.31
CA GLN A 119 1.12 -4.85 12.66
C GLN A 119 -0.16 -4.46 13.39
N LYS A 120 -0.94 -5.46 13.85
CA LYS A 120 -2.15 -5.22 14.68
C LYS A 120 -1.80 -4.56 16.01
N ALA A 121 -0.73 -5.00 16.67
CA ALA A 121 -0.27 -4.42 17.93
C ALA A 121 0.21 -2.97 17.75
N ARG A 122 0.97 -2.68 16.69
CA ARG A 122 1.41 -1.33 16.35
C ARG A 122 0.25 -0.41 15.98
N LEU A 123 -0.70 -0.89 15.19
CA LEU A 123 -1.93 -0.15 14.87
C LEU A 123 -2.71 0.22 16.14
N LYS A 124 -2.90 -0.76 17.03
CA LYS A 124 -3.57 -0.53 18.33
C LYS A 124 -2.82 0.52 19.17
N ALA A 125 -1.50 0.42 19.26
CA ALA A 125 -0.68 1.37 20.02
C ALA A 125 -0.72 2.79 19.43
N ILE A 126 -0.85 2.94 18.10
CA ILE A 126 -1.07 4.24 17.45
C ILE A 126 -2.46 4.77 17.82
N ALA A 127 -3.51 3.93 17.68
CA ALA A 127 -4.89 4.31 17.95
C ALA A 127 -5.11 4.76 19.41
N GLU A 128 -4.55 4.02 20.38
CA GLU A 128 -4.64 4.38 21.81
C GLU A 128 -3.99 5.75 22.12
N LYS A 129 -2.95 6.13 21.36
CA LYS A 129 -2.26 7.41 21.51
C LYS A 129 -2.87 8.54 20.69
N ALA A 130 -3.68 8.19 19.69
CA ALA A 130 -4.40 9.14 18.85
C ALA A 130 -5.77 9.50 19.44
N ALA A 131 -6.35 8.63 20.29
CA ALA A 131 -7.61 8.89 20.95
C ALA A 131 -7.53 10.17 21.81
N PRO A 132 -8.54 11.06 21.74
CA PRO A 132 -8.64 12.14 22.71
C PRO A 132 -8.71 11.55 24.13
N PRO A 133 -8.19 12.25 25.14
CA PRO A 133 -8.24 11.76 26.51
C PRO A 133 -9.70 11.47 26.93
N PRO A 134 -9.94 10.44 27.77
CA PRO A 134 -11.29 10.12 28.21
C PRO A 134 -11.93 11.35 28.86
N GLY A 135 -13.04 11.85 28.30
CA GLY A 135 -13.79 13.00 28.80
C GLY A 135 -13.81 14.25 27.92
N ALA A 136 -13.12 14.26 26.77
CA ALA A 136 -13.32 15.33 25.78
C ALA A 136 -14.73 15.20 25.15
N LYS A 137 -15.62 16.16 25.42
CA LYS A 137 -16.89 16.28 24.70
C LYS A 137 -16.64 16.79 23.28
N PRO A 138 -17.47 16.38 22.30
CA PRO A 138 -17.40 16.86 20.92
C PRO A 138 -17.63 18.38 20.83
#